data_AF-A0A497AJN2-F1
#
_entry.id   AF-A0A497AJN2-F1
#
_cell.length_a   1.000
_cell.length_b   1.000
_cell.length_c   1.000
_cell.angle_alpha   90.00
_cell.angle_beta   90.00
_cell.angle_gamma   90.00
#
_symmetry.space_group_name_H-M   'P 1'
#
loop_
_entity.id
_entity.type
_entity.pdbx_description
1 polymer ?
#
loop_
_entity_poly.entity_id
_entity_poly.type
_entity_poly.pdbx_seq_one_letter_code
_entity_poly.pdbx_strand_id
1 'polypeptide(L)'
;MHYPPTTVNYSEAMITNYHVLLTRICALLHDLAHIPFGHTLEDEGFLFKQQWEDQQRVSHFLGDGSTIGKIIIEELTKKGLDGKEFLQEVREILTTKSDDVEKLSYPFVSDIINNTICADLLDYLSRDLYFSGLKETYDKRFLSYFYIGMYNGKPRLTLRLLKPSTRKIRRDVFSETLHLLRLRYSLAEKIYYHHAKVSASAMIISAVTSAIENKIISKHDLLTIGDDELLSLLKKDKIGSFIVNNLEQRSLYKPVYALKYTEPTMEDIRYKIKQEIITNLKNISYRYNVERALERASRLIPGQIVIYCPGPEMGQKVVETLSEWNGTIGPLNTLIEEDRRKEIEILVKKHRNL
;
A
#
# COMPACT_ATOMS: atom_id res chain seq x y z
N MET A 1 12.71 -1.05 49.32
CA MET A 1 12.58 -0.87 47.86
C MET A 1 11.94 -2.11 47.30
N HIS A 2 10.62 -2.07 47.08
CA HIS A 2 9.90 -3.14 46.40
C HIS A 2 10.31 -3.14 44.94
N TYR A 3 11.10 -4.14 44.54
CA TYR A 3 11.25 -4.48 43.13
C TYR A 3 9.88 -4.97 42.62
N PRO A 4 9.35 -4.43 41.51
CA PRO A 4 8.13 -4.97 40.92
C PRO A 4 8.40 -6.42 40.44
N PRO A 5 7.39 -7.29 40.43
CA PRO A 5 7.57 -8.73 40.23
C PRO A 5 8.22 -9.06 38.88
N THR A 6 9.18 -9.98 38.95
CA THR A 6 10.03 -10.56 37.90
C THR A 6 9.32 -11.60 37.02
N THR A 7 8.08 -11.35 36.60
CA THR A 7 7.36 -12.25 35.69
C THR A 7 6.63 -11.44 34.63
N VAL A 8 7.33 -11.16 33.52
CA VAL A 8 6.63 -10.80 32.29
C VAL A 8 6.03 -12.10 31.77
N ASN A 9 4.77 -12.35 32.10
CA ASN A 9 4.03 -13.51 31.61
C ASN A 9 3.69 -13.24 30.14
N TYR A 10 4.55 -13.67 29.22
CA TYR A 10 4.50 -13.32 27.79
C TYR A 10 3.37 -14.04 27.00
N SER A 11 2.21 -14.32 27.62
CA SER A 11 1.14 -15.13 27.01
C SER A 11 -0.31 -14.72 27.32
N GLU A 12 -0.58 -13.52 27.84
CA GLU A 12 -1.97 -13.13 28.19
C GLU A 12 -2.73 -12.36 27.10
N ALA A 13 -2.21 -12.30 25.86
CA ALA A 13 -3.14 -12.19 24.75
C ALA A 13 -3.73 -13.59 24.56
N MET A 14 -4.93 -13.84 25.10
CA MET A 14 -5.69 -15.05 24.79
C MET A 14 -6.04 -15.03 23.28
N ILE A 15 -5.08 -15.38 22.43
CA ILE A 15 -5.30 -15.57 21.00
C ILE A 15 -6.12 -16.84 20.86
N THR A 16 -7.41 -16.68 20.60
CA THR A 16 -8.33 -17.78 20.36
C THR A 16 -8.33 -18.16 18.88
N ASN A 17 -8.97 -19.29 18.55
CA ASN A 17 -9.21 -19.68 17.17
C ASN A 17 -10.03 -18.63 16.38
N TYR A 18 -10.84 -17.82 17.09
CA TYR A 18 -11.56 -16.70 16.50
C TYR A 18 -10.60 -15.65 15.94
N HIS A 19 -9.61 -15.21 16.72
CA HIS A 19 -8.61 -14.24 16.27
C HIS A 19 -7.77 -14.77 15.11
N VAL A 20 -7.42 -16.06 15.13
CA VAL A 20 -6.69 -16.72 14.04
C VAL A 20 -7.51 -16.71 12.76
N LEU A 21 -8.80 -17.03 12.85
CA LEU A 21 -9.72 -17.01 11.71
C LEU A 21 -9.88 -15.60 11.17
N LEU A 22 -10.16 -14.62 12.05
CA LEU A 22 -10.29 -13.20 11.69
C LEU A 22 -9.05 -12.70 10.94
N THR A 23 -7.86 -12.95 11.49
CA THR A 23 -6.59 -12.58 10.85
C THR A 23 -6.42 -13.19 9.48
N ARG A 24 -6.73 -14.50 9.32
CA ARG A 24 -6.60 -15.19 8.03
C ARG A 24 -7.59 -14.69 7.00
N ILE A 25 -8.83 -14.40 7.40
CA ILE A 25 -9.85 -13.85 6.50
C ILE A 25 -9.47 -12.44 6.07
N CYS A 26 -9.08 -11.56 6.99
CA CYS A 26 -8.60 -10.23 6.62
C CYS A 26 -7.36 -10.31 5.71
N ALA A 27 -6.38 -11.17 6.01
CA ALA A 27 -5.20 -11.33 5.16
C ALA A 27 -5.54 -11.90 3.77
N LEU A 28 -6.48 -12.84 3.68
CA LEU A 28 -6.92 -13.39 2.39
C LEU A 28 -7.62 -12.33 1.53
N LEU A 29 -8.39 -11.45 2.16
CA LEU A 29 -9.23 -10.48 1.47
C LEU A 29 -8.55 -9.11 1.30
N HIS A 30 -7.33 -8.90 1.81
CA HIS A 30 -6.73 -7.55 1.91
C HIS A 30 -6.60 -6.81 0.57
N ASP A 31 -6.48 -7.52 -0.56
CA ASP A 31 -6.37 -6.92 -1.90
C ASP A 31 -7.62 -7.14 -2.77
N LEU A 32 -8.70 -7.69 -2.20
CA LEU A 32 -9.92 -8.04 -2.93
C LEU A 32 -10.57 -6.85 -3.65
N ALA A 33 -10.46 -5.65 -3.08
CA ALA A 33 -11.14 -4.46 -3.56
C ALA A 33 -10.29 -3.61 -4.54
N HIS A 34 -9.12 -4.11 -4.95
CA HIS A 34 -8.38 -3.52 -6.06
C HIS A 34 -9.14 -3.67 -7.39
N ILE A 35 -9.08 -2.63 -8.20
CA ILE A 35 -9.54 -2.64 -9.59
C ILE A 35 -8.41 -3.11 -10.52
N PRO A 36 -8.67 -3.36 -11.82
CA PRO A 36 -7.63 -3.66 -12.78
C PRO A 36 -6.44 -2.71 -12.72
N PHE A 37 -5.23 -3.25 -12.81
CA PHE A 37 -3.95 -2.56 -12.59
C PHE A 37 -3.77 -1.87 -11.21
N GLY A 38 -4.71 -2.05 -10.27
CA GLY A 38 -4.61 -1.66 -8.86
C GLY A 38 -4.00 -0.27 -8.62
N HIS A 39 -2.87 -0.26 -7.91
CA HIS A 39 -2.10 0.94 -7.58
C HIS A 39 -1.80 1.85 -8.78
N THR A 40 -1.69 1.33 -10.00
CA THR A 40 -1.47 2.16 -11.18
C THR A 40 -2.67 3.10 -11.44
N LEU A 41 -3.90 2.63 -11.29
CA LEU A 41 -5.08 3.49 -11.50
C LEU A 41 -5.48 4.25 -10.24
N GLU A 42 -5.27 3.65 -9.06
CA GLU A 42 -5.67 4.20 -7.76
C GLU A 42 -4.68 5.25 -7.25
N ASP A 43 -3.38 4.94 -7.23
CA ASP A 43 -2.35 5.79 -6.62
C ASP A 43 -1.53 6.58 -7.65
N GLU A 44 -1.07 5.92 -8.71
CA GLU A 44 -0.23 6.56 -9.73
C GLU A 44 -1.06 7.51 -10.59
N GLY A 45 -2.25 7.04 -10.98
CA GLY A 45 -3.18 7.79 -11.80
C GLY A 45 -4.09 8.72 -11.02
N PHE A 46 -4.34 8.50 -9.73
CA PHE A 46 -5.40 9.20 -8.97
C PHE A 46 -6.77 9.16 -9.67
N LEU A 47 -7.06 8.11 -10.44
CA LEU A 47 -8.32 7.99 -11.17
C LEU A 47 -9.45 7.51 -10.26
N PHE A 48 -9.08 6.74 -9.23
CA PHE A 48 -10.02 6.18 -8.27
C PHE A 48 -9.47 6.29 -6.85
N LYS A 49 -10.36 6.20 -5.87
CA LYS A 49 -9.94 6.04 -4.47
C LYS A 49 -9.25 4.69 -4.29
N GLN A 50 -8.35 4.63 -3.31
CA GLN A 50 -7.76 3.36 -2.88
C GLN A 50 -8.84 2.39 -2.43
N GLN A 51 -8.57 1.10 -2.64
CA GLN A 51 -9.51 -0.01 -2.47
C GLN A 51 -10.49 0.12 -1.29
N TRP A 52 -10.01 0.10 -0.05
CA TRP A 52 -10.85 0.13 1.16
C TRP A 52 -11.28 1.53 1.58
N GLU A 53 -10.80 2.59 0.93
CA GLU A 53 -11.30 3.96 1.15
C GLU A 53 -12.61 4.23 0.38
N ASP A 54 -12.97 3.33 -0.53
CA ASP A 54 -14.14 3.46 -1.38
C ASP A 54 -15.33 2.65 -0.83
N GLN A 55 -16.23 3.34 -0.13
CA GLN A 55 -17.41 2.74 0.49
C GLN A 55 -18.31 1.94 -0.47
N GLN A 56 -18.32 2.31 -1.76
CA GLN A 56 -19.05 1.54 -2.77
C GLN A 56 -18.40 0.17 -3.01
N ARG A 57 -17.06 0.08 -3.03
CA ARG A 57 -16.33 -1.18 -3.17
C ARG A 57 -16.47 -2.03 -1.92
N VAL A 58 -16.34 -1.43 -0.74
CA VAL A 58 -16.58 -2.11 0.54
C VAL A 58 -17.97 -2.75 0.53
N SER A 59 -19.00 -1.99 0.14
CA SER A 59 -20.38 -2.50 0.06
C SER A 59 -20.55 -3.58 -1.00
N HIS A 60 -19.89 -3.42 -2.17
CA HIS A 60 -19.96 -4.38 -3.27
C HIS A 60 -19.37 -5.74 -2.89
N PHE A 61 -18.20 -5.75 -2.25
CA PHE A 61 -17.46 -6.98 -1.94
C PHE A 61 -17.77 -7.56 -0.55
N LEU A 62 -17.99 -6.71 0.46
CA LEU A 62 -18.14 -7.10 1.87
C LEU A 62 -19.44 -6.58 2.50
N GLY A 63 -20.40 -6.09 1.72
CA GLY A 63 -21.74 -5.78 2.24
C GLY A 63 -22.48 -7.06 2.62
N ASP A 64 -23.43 -6.97 3.56
CA ASP A 64 -24.21 -8.12 4.03
C ASP A 64 -24.91 -8.89 2.90
N GLY A 65 -25.28 -8.21 1.82
CA GLY A 65 -25.91 -8.78 0.62
C GLY A 65 -24.94 -9.23 -0.48
N SER A 66 -23.65 -8.92 -0.35
CA SER A 66 -22.60 -9.29 -1.32
C SER A 66 -22.35 -10.79 -1.33
N THR A 67 -21.74 -11.30 -2.40
CA THR A 67 -21.40 -12.72 -2.53
C THR A 67 -20.51 -13.20 -1.37
N ILE A 68 -19.45 -12.47 -1.06
CA ILE A 68 -18.49 -12.86 -0.01
C ILE A 68 -19.09 -12.61 1.37
N GLY A 69 -19.79 -11.49 1.57
CA GLY A 69 -20.49 -11.20 2.81
C GLY A 69 -21.48 -12.30 3.20
N LYS A 70 -22.30 -12.77 2.25
CA LYS A 70 -23.23 -13.89 2.47
C LYS A 70 -22.50 -15.18 2.85
N ILE A 71 -21.42 -15.53 2.15
CA ILE A 71 -20.62 -16.74 2.45
C ILE A 71 -20.09 -16.67 3.88
N ILE A 72 -19.50 -15.54 4.29
CA ILE A 72 -18.96 -15.36 5.64
C ILE A 72 -20.08 -15.48 6.68
N ILE A 73 -21.19 -14.76 6.47
CA ILE A 73 -22.32 -14.77 7.41
C ILE A 73 -22.87 -16.20 7.57
N GLU A 74 -23.20 -16.86 6.47
CA GLU A 74 -23.83 -18.18 6.47
C GLU A 74 -22.93 -19.25 7.10
N GLU A 75 -21.64 -19.30 6.72
CA GLU A 75 -20.72 -20.34 7.21
C GLU A 75 -20.39 -20.17 8.70
N LEU A 76 -20.29 -18.93 9.19
CA LEU A 76 -20.05 -18.67 10.61
C LEU A 76 -21.28 -18.89 11.46
N THR A 77 -22.47 -18.51 10.98
CA THR A 77 -23.74 -18.80 11.67
C THR A 77 -23.98 -20.30 11.78
N LYS A 78 -23.69 -21.11 10.74
CA LYS A 78 -23.75 -22.58 10.82
C LYS A 78 -22.84 -23.16 11.90
N LYS A 79 -21.75 -22.48 12.23
CA LYS A 79 -20.77 -22.87 13.27
C LYS A 79 -21.09 -22.27 14.64
N GLY A 80 -22.23 -21.59 14.80
CA GLY A 80 -22.68 -21.02 16.07
C GLY A 80 -22.04 -19.68 16.43
N LEU A 81 -21.48 -18.95 15.46
CA LEU A 81 -20.93 -17.60 15.64
C LEU A 81 -21.88 -16.55 15.04
N ASP A 82 -21.79 -15.31 15.53
CA ASP A 82 -22.44 -14.18 14.87
C ASP A 82 -21.64 -13.79 13.62
N GLY A 83 -22.09 -14.31 12.47
CA GLY A 83 -21.44 -14.05 11.19
C GLY A 83 -21.55 -12.60 10.73
N LYS A 84 -22.56 -11.85 11.19
CA LYS A 84 -22.72 -10.42 10.84
C LYS A 84 -21.75 -9.56 11.64
N GLU A 85 -21.62 -9.83 12.93
CA GLU A 85 -20.61 -9.19 13.78
C GLU A 85 -19.20 -9.47 13.25
N PHE A 86 -18.90 -10.73 12.91
CA PHE A 86 -17.61 -11.08 12.32
C PHE A 86 -17.33 -10.33 11.00
N LEU A 87 -18.31 -10.27 10.09
CA LEU A 87 -18.15 -9.52 8.84
C LEU A 87 -17.94 -8.02 9.10
N GLN A 88 -18.59 -7.46 10.12
CA GLN A 88 -18.37 -6.09 10.54
C GLN A 88 -16.94 -5.86 11.03
N GLU A 89 -16.40 -6.75 11.86
CA GLU A 89 -15.00 -6.67 12.30
C GLU A 89 -14.01 -6.79 11.13
N VAL A 90 -14.27 -7.67 10.16
CA VAL A 90 -13.46 -7.77 8.94
C VAL A 90 -13.44 -6.45 8.18
N ARG A 91 -14.61 -5.82 8.00
CA ARG A 91 -14.72 -4.50 7.34
C ARG A 91 -13.96 -3.44 8.09
N GLU A 92 -14.11 -3.37 9.41
CA GLU A 92 -13.41 -2.39 10.23
C GLU A 92 -11.90 -2.53 10.12
N ILE A 93 -11.38 -3.76 10.22
CA ILE A 93 -9.93 -4.01 10.11
C ILE A 93 -9.39 -3.61 8.73
N LEU A 94 -10.08 -3.98 7.65
CA LEU A 94 -9.63 -3.68 6.28
C LEU A 94 -9.76 -2.21 5.91
N THR A 95 -10.70 -1.47 6.50
CA THR A 95 -10.93 -0.04 6.22
C THR A 95 -10.18 0.90 7.18
N THR A 96 -9.56 0.37 8.24
CA THR A 96 -8.87 1.16 9.26
C THR A 96 -7.56 1.75 8.73
N LYS A 97 -7.37 3.05 9.00
CA LYS A 97 -6.11 3.77 8.75
C LYS A 97 -5.17 3.64 9.95
N SER A 98 -3.86 3.85 9.74
CA SER A 98 -2.83 3.73 10.80
C SER A 98 -3.16 4.49 12.09
N ASP A 99 -3.67 5.72 11.97
CA ASP A 99 -4.00 6.57 13.13
C ASP A 99 -5.19 6.06 13.95
N ASP A 100 -6.03 5.20 13.36
CA ASP A 100 -7.28 4.72 13.95
C ASP A 100 -7.18 3.28 14.47
N VAL A 101 -6.02 2.63 14.34
CA VAL A 101 -5.83 1.22 14.72
C VAL A 101 -6.29 0.95 16.16
N GLU A 102 -6.03 1.86 17.10
CA GLU A 102 -6.40 1.68 18.52
C GLU A 102 -7.92 1.62 18.79
N LYS A 103 -8.74 2.08 17.83
CA LYS A 103 -10.21 2.01 17.91
C LYS A 103 -10.74 0.61 17.68
N LEU A 104 -9.96 -0.27 17.04
CA LEU A 104 -10.36 -1.65 16.77
C LEU A 104 -10.52 -2.47 18.06
N SER A 105 -11.39 -3.48 18.00
CA SER A 105 -11.50 -4.52 19.03
C SER A 105 -10.20 -5.30 19.15
N TYR A 106 -9.60 -5.66 18.00
CA TYR A 106 -8.39 -6.48 17.90
C TYR A 106 -7.30 -5.80 17.07
N PRO A 107 -6.67 -4.73 17.57
CA PRO A 107 -5.75 -3.92 16.78
C PRO A 107 -4.49 -4.67 16.32
N PHE A 108 -4.05 -5.69 17.08
CA PHE A 108 -2.96 -6.57 16.65
C PHE A 108 -3.26 -7.31 15.34
N VAL A 109 -4.53 -7.54 14.98
CA VAL A 109 -4.89 -8.17 13.68
C VAL A 109 -4.55 -7.22 12.54
N SER A 110 -4.89 -5.93 12.68
CA SER A 110 -4.48 -4.90 11.72
C SER A 110 -2.96 -4.77 11.67
N ASP A 111 -2.26 -4.81 12.82
CA ASP A 111 -0.79 -4.76 12.82
C ASP A 111 -0.15 -5.92 12.03
N ILE A 112 -0.74 -7.12 12.09
CA ILE A 112 -0.25 -8.30 11.35
C ILE A 112 -0.37 -8.08 9.83
N ILE A 113 -1.37 -7.34 9.36
CA ILE A 113 -1.73 -7.27 7.93
C ILE A 113 -1.26 -5.96 7.29
N ASN A 114 -1.44 -4.83 7.98
CA ASN A 114 -1.34 -3.48 7.38
C ASN A 114 -0.19 -2.61 7.92
N ASN A 115 0.60 -3.10 8.89
CA ASN A 115 1.74 -2.34 9.43
C ASN A 115 2.93 -2.23 8.43
N THR A 116 3.99 -1.51 8.76
CA THR A 116 5.20 -1.43 7.95
C THR A 116 5.85 -2.79 7.74
N ILE A 117 5.93 -3.62 8.79
CA ILE A 117 6.44 -4.99 8.74
C ILE A 117 5.27 -5.92 9.05
N CYS A 118 4.61 -6.35 7.99
CA CYS A 118 3.36 -7.10 8.04
C CYS A 118 3.39 -8.31 7.09
N ALA A 119 2.36 -9.14 7.14
CA ALA A 119 2.20 -10.31 6.29
C ALA A 119 2.15 -9.96 4.79
N ASP A 120 1.48 -8.85 4.43
CA ASP A 120 1.45 -8.32 3.06
C ASP A 120 2.87 -8.04 2.53
N LEU A 121 3.64 -7.21 3.26
CA LEU A 121 5.05 -6.91 2.92
C LEU A 121 5.87 -8.18 2.73
N LEU A 122 5.77 -9.11 3.66
CA LEU A 122 6.58 -10.32 3.66
C LEU A 122 6.26 -11.22 2.46
N ASP A 123 4.99 -11.31 2.08
CA ASP A 123 4.57 -12.06 0.90
C ASP A 123 5.05 -11.40 -0.38
N TYR A 124 4.72 -10.12 -0.63
CA TYR A 124 5.07 -9.50 -1.90
C TYR A 124 6.58 -9.32 -2.06
N LEU A 125 7.35 -9.06 -0.99
CA LEU A 125 8.81 -9.03 -1.10
C LEU A 125 9.34 -10.36 -1.61
N SER A 126 8.90 -11.47 -1.01
CA SER A 126 9.35 -12.80 -1.41
C SER A 126 8.91 -13.15 -2.83
N ARG A 127 7.64 -12.86 -3.14
CA ARG A 127 7.00 -13.15 -4.42
C ARG A 127 7.64 -12.35 -5.55
N ASP A 128 7.72 -11.03 -5.40
CA ASP A 128 8.19 -10.15 -6.46
C ASP A 128 9.69 -10.34 -6.72
N LEU A 129 10.50 -10.57 -5.68
CA LEU A 129 11.91 -10.94 -5.86
C LEU A 129 12.03 -12.23 -6.69
N TYR A 130 11.23 -13.25 -6.36
CA TYR A 130 11.23 -14.52 -7.09
C TYR A 130 10.81 -14.34 -8.56
N PHE A 131 9.64 -13.73 -8.83
CA PHE A 131 9.12 -13.60 -10.20
C PHE A 131 9.88 -12.60 -11.06
N SER A 132 10.60 -11.65 -10.46
CA SER A 132 11.50 -10.73 -11.17
C SER A 132 12.91 -11.29 -11.40
N GLY A 133 13.22 -12.47 -10.84
CA GLY A 133 14.54 -13.09 -10.95
C GLY A 133 15.63 -12.43 -10.09
N LEU A 134 15.25 -11.65 -9.08
CA LEU A 134 16.18 -11.09 -8.10
C LEU A 134 16.49 -12.14 -7.02
N LYS A 135 17.77 -12.32 -6.70
CA LYS A 135 18.25 -13.37 -5.78
C LYS A 135 18.23 -12.99 -4.30
N GLU A 136 17.80 -11.78 -3.98
CA GLU A 136 17.77 -11.29 -2.60
C GLU A 136 16.65 -11.99 -1.80
N THR A 137 16.82 -12.10 -0.48
CA THR A 137 15.84 -12.70 0.42
C THR A 137 16.09 -12.22 1.85
N TYR A 138 15.19 -12.56 2.78
CA TYR A 138 15.28 -12.25 4.21
C TYR A 138 15.16 -13.53 5.04
N ASP A 139 15.76 -13.55 6.24
CA ASP A 139 15.70 -14.70 7.16
C ASP A 139 14.42 -14.64 8.00
N LYS A 140 13.50 -15.58 7.77
CA LYS A 140 12.22 -15.71 8.49
C LYS A 140 12.37 -15.93 10.00
N ARG A 141 13.56 -16.23 10.52
CA ARG A 141 13.80 -16.39 11.96
C ARG A 141 13.37 -15.17 12.77
N PHE A 142 13.41 -13.96 12.21
CA PHE A 142 13.01 -12.75 12.94
C PHE A 142 11.53 -12.78 13.39
N LEU A 143 10.68 -13.54 12.68
CA LEU A 143 9.26 -13.70 13.00
C LEU A 143 9.03 -14.26 14.40
N SER A 144 9.95 -15.09 14.88
CA SER A 144 9.91 -15.68 16.23
C SER A 144 10.04 -14.66 17.36
N TYR A 145 10.38 -13.41 17.05
CA TYR A 145 10.50 -12.32 18.03
C TYR A 145 9.29 -11.39 18.07
N PHE A 146 8.30 -11.60 17.21
CA PHE A 146 7.01 -10.97 17.40
C PHE A 146 6.27 -11.59 18.59
N TYR A 147 5.59 -10.74 19.35
CA TYR A 147 4.69 -11.13 20.41
C TYR A 147 3.57 -10.11 20.53
N ILE A 148 2.49 -10.44 21.25
CA ILE A 148 1.45 -9.47 21.56
C ILE A 148 1.79 -8.78 22.87
N GLY A 149 2.05 -7.47 22.80
CA GLY A 149 2.33 -6.61 23.95
C GLY A 149 1.19 -5.63 24.21
N MET A 150 1.14 -5.05 25.40
CA MET A 150 0.20 -3.97 25.71
C MET A 150 0.81 -2.62 25.31
N TYR A 151 0.09 -1.86 24.50
CA TYR A 151 0.44 -0.49 24.11
C TYR A 151 -0.83 0.35 24.10
N ASN A 152 -0.80 1.52 24.77
CA ASN A 152 -1.98 2.38 24.99
C ASN A 152 -3.22 1.61 25.52
N GLY A 153 -3.00 0.64 26.40
CA GLY A 153 -4.09 -0.16 27.00
C GLY A 153 -4.72 -1.20 26.07
N LYS A 154 -4.17 -1.44 24.87
CA LYS A 154 -4.65 -2.43 23.90
C LYS A 154 -3.58 -3.48 23.55
N PRO A 155 -3.99 -4.71 23.20
CA PRO A 155 -3.08 -5.74 22.70
C PRO A 155 -2.63 -5.42 21.27
N ARG A 156 -1.34 -5.22 21.07
CA ARG A 156 -0.72 -4.86 19.78
C ARG A 156 0.40 -5.82 19.40
N LEU A 157 0.65 -5.98 18.10
CA LEU A 157 1.80 -6.75 17.64
C LEU A 157 3.08 -5.95 17.91
N THR A 158 4.01 -6.54 18.65
CA THR A 158 5.25 -5.89 19.05
C THR A 158 6.45 -6.76 18.68
N LEU A 159 7.46 -6.15 18.07
CA LEU A 159 8.74 -6.78 17.78
C LEU A 159 9.68 -6.69 18.99
N ARG A 160 10.09 -7.84 19.52
CA ARG A 160 11.01 -7.90 20.66
C ARG A 160 12.45 -7.65 20.22
N LEU A 161 12.99 -6.48 20.56
CA LEU A 161 14.40 -6.13 20.30
C LEU A 161 15.30 -6.28 21.54
N LEU A 162 14.82 -6.93 22.60
CA LEU A 162 15.58 -7.19 23.82
C LEU A 162 15.66 -8.68 24.16
N LYS A 163 16.80 -9.09 24.72
CA LYS A 163 16.95 -10.41 25.35
C LYS A 163 16.22 -10.40 26.70
N PRO A 164 15.26 -11.31 26.96
CA PRO A 164 14.53 -11.33 28.23
C PRO A 164 15.44 -11.45 29.46
N SER A 165 16.48 -12.30 29.37
CA SER A 165 17.38 -12.61 30.50
C SER A 165 18.43 -11.54 30.78
N THR A 166 18.94 -10.88 29.74
CA THR A 166 20.10 -9.96 29.87
C THR A 166 19.75 -8.50 29.62
N ARG A 167 18.52 -8.21 29.16
CA ARG A 167 18.07 -6.90 28.68
C ARG A 167 18.97 -6.28 27.61
N LYS A 168 19.86 -7.06 26.98
CA LYS A 168 20.71 -6.61 25.87
C LYS A 168 19.92 -6.55 24.58
N ILE A 169 20.24 -5.57 23.74
CA ILE A 169 19.63 -5.37 22.42
C ILE A 169 19.92 -6.57 21.51
N ARG A 170 18.87 -7.02 20.82
CA ARG A 170 18.89 -8.00 19.73
C ARG A 170 19.29 -7.35 18.43
N ARG A 171 20.60 -7.11 18.29
CA ARG A 171 21.16 -6.50 17.08
C ARG A 171 20.86 -7.32 15.83
N ASP A 172 20.82 -8.64 15.94
CA ASP A 172 20.45 -9.58 14.88
C ASP A 172 19.05 -9.32 14.32
N VAL A 173 18.05 -9.19 15.20
CA VAL A 173 16.65 -8.94 14.80
C VAL A 173 16.46 -7.55 14.22
N PHE A 174 17.14 -6.57 14.81
CA PHE A 174 17.14 -5.20 14.30
C PHE A 174 17.79 -5.09 12.91
N SER A 175 18.93 -5.77 12.71
CA SER A 175 19.60 -5.81 11.40
C SER A 175 18.71 -6.45 10.33
N GLU A 176 17.99 -7.52 10.66
CA GLU A 176 17.04 -8.14 9.73
C GLU A 176 15.86 -7.22 9.40
N THR A 177 15.39 -6.46 10.40
CA THR A 177 14.34 -5.45 10.21
C THR A 177 14.79 -4.36 9.22
N LEU A 178 16.02 -3.84 9.39
CA LEU A 178 16.58 -2.89 8.44
C LEU A 178 16.80 -3.51 7.05
N HIS A 179 17.20 -4.78 7.00
CA HIS A 179 17.36 -5.51 5.75
C HIS A 179 16.05 -5.61 4.97
N LEU A 180 14.92 -5.93 5.62
CA LEU A 180 13.59 -5.93 4.98
C LEU A 180 13.24 -4.56 4.37
N LEU A 181 13.51 -3.47 5.08
CA LEU A 181 13.28 -2.12 4.57
C LEU A 181 14.17 -1.80 3.37
N ARG A 182 15.41 -2.28 3.37
CA ARG A 182 16.33 -2.15 2.23
C ARG A 182 15.88 -2.99 1.03
N LEU A 183 15.39 -4.21 1.25
CA LEU A 183 14.81 -5.05 0.19
C LEU A 183 13.63 -4.35 -0.47
N ARG A 184 12.71 -3.81 0.33
CA ARG A 184 11.59 -3.03 -0.18
C ARG A 184 12.03 -1.83 -1.00
N TYR A 185 13.00 -1.06 -0.51
CA TYR A 185 13.57 0.04 -1.26
C TYR A 185 14.18 -0.44 -2.60
N SER A 186 14.95 -1.53 -2.56
CA SER A 186 15.59 -2.07 -3.75
C SER A 186 14.59 -2.56 -4.79
N LEU A 187 13.51 -3.21 -4.34
CA LEU A 187 12.40 -3.66 -5.18
C LEU A 187 11.71 -2.47 -5.85
N ALA A 188 11.45 -1.41 -5.08
CA ALA A 188 10.86 -0.20 -5.61
C ALA A 188 11.71 0.43 -6.70
N GLU A 189 13.02 0.58 -6.47
CA GLU A 189 13.95 1.16 -7.45
C GLU A 189 14.09 0.30 -8.72
N LYS A 190 14.24 -1.02 -8.55
CA LYS A 190 14.51 -1.95 -9.67
C LYS A 190 13.27 -2.31 -10.48
N ILE A 191 12.09 -2.32 -9.85
CA ILE A 191 10.86 -2.84 -10.45
C ILE A 191 9.78 -1.75 -10.51
N TYR A 192 9.32 -1.25 -9.36
CA TYR A 192 8.12 -0.41 -9.31
C TYR A 192 8.31 0.96 -9.96
N TYR A 193 9.53 1.51 -9.90
CA TYR A 193 9.94 2.76 -10.53
C TYR A 193 10.84 2.54 -11.76
N HIS A 194 10.91 1.31 -12.27
CA HIS A 194 11.62 1.04 -13.51
C HIS A 194 11.01 1.87 -14.65
N HIS A 195 11.83 2.64 -15.37
CA HIS A 195 11.39 3.58 -16.40
C HIS A 195 10.41 2.99 -17.44
N ALA A 196 10.61 1.73 -17.85
CA ALA A 196 9.69 1.07 -18.78
C ALA A 196 8.32 0.75 -18.15
N LYS A 197 8.28 0.38 -16.86
CA LYS A 197 7.02 0.18 -16.12
C LYS A 197 6.32 1.51 -15.97
N VAL A 198 7.03 2.56 -15.53
CA VAL A 198 6.48 3.91 -15.36
C VAL A 198 5.88 4.45 -16.67
N SER A 199 6.57 4.23 -17.79
CA SER A 199 6.03 4.59 -19.11
C SER A 199 4.73 3.82 -19.43
N ALA A 200 4.71 2.51 -19.18
CA ALA A 200 3.51 1.70 -19.37
C ALA A 200 2.35 2.14 -18.45
N SER A 201 2.62 2.43 -17.18
CA SER A 201 1.65 3.01 -16.24
C SER A 201 1.06 4.30 -16.79
N ALA A 202 1.90 5.24 -17.23
CA ALA A 202 1.45 6.52 -17.77
C ALA A 202 0.55 6.36 -19.00
N MET A 203 0.88 5.41 -19.88
CA MET A 203 0.08 5.03 -21.03
C MET A 203 -1.30 4.49 -20.60
N ILE A 204 -1.34 3.50 -19.71
CA ILE A 204 -2.60 2.93 -19.20
C ILE A 204 -3.46 4.00 -18.49
N ILE A 205 -2.85 4.83 -17.65
CA ILE A 205 -3.53 5.93 -16.95
C ILE A 205 -4.20 6.87 -17.95
N SER A 206 -3.48 7.31 -19.01
CA SER A 206 -4.04 8.21 -20.02
C SER A 206 -5.15 7.53 -20.85
N ALA A 207 -4.98 6.25 -21.19
CA ALA A 207 -6.02 5.48 -21.88
C ALA A 207 -7.31 5.39 -21.06
N VAL A 208 -7.22 5.05 -19.78
CA VAL A 208 -8.37 5.00 -18.86
C VAL A 208 -8.97 6.39 -18.65
N THR A 209 -8.14 7.43 -18.50
CA THR A 209 -8.59 8.82 -18.39
C THR A 209 -9.45 9.20 -19.60
N SER A 210 -8.98 8.91 -20.82
CA SER A 210 -9.74 9.17 -22.05
C SER A 210 -11.06 8.39 -22.12
N ALA A 211 -11.04 7.10 -21.75
CA ALA A 211 -12.25 6.28 -21.73
C ALA A 211 -13.30 6.77 -20.73
N ILE A 212 -12.89 7.30 -19.57
CA ILE A 212 -13.79 7.92 -18.58
C ILE A 212 -14.39 9.22 -19.15
N GLU A 213 -13.56 10.11 -19.68
CA GLU A 213 -14.01 11.40 -20.25
C GLU A 213 -15.00 11.20 -21.42
N ASN A 214 -14.75 10.17 -22.24
CA ASN A 214 -15.62 9.80 -23.35
C ASN A 214 -16.79 8.89 -22.93
N LYS A 215 -16.97 8.62 -21.63
CA LYS A 215 -18.07 7.82 -21.05
C LYS A 215 -18.15 6.38 -21.60
N ILE A 216 -17.01 5.81 -21.97
CA ILE A 216 -16.90 4.44 -22.46
C ILE A 216 -16.82 3.45 -21.28
N ILE A 217 -16.17 3.87 -20.20
CA ILE A 217 -16.04 3.09 -18.97
C ILE A 217 -16.56 3.92 -17.82
N SER A 218 -17.34 3.28 -16.95
CA SER A 218 -17.71 3.79 -15.64
C SER A 218 -16.92 3.09 -14.54
N LYS A 219 -16.85 3.72 -13.38
CA LYS A 219 -16.24 3.14 -12.17
C LYS A 219 -16.85 1.78 -11.78
N HIS A 220 -18.14 1.58 -12.03
CA HIS A 220 -18.83 0.33 -11.70
C HIS A 220 -18.41 -0.83 -12.61
N ASP A 221 -18.09 -0.54 -13.87
CA ASP A 221 -17.65 -1.57 -14.83
C ASP A 221 -16.31 -2.20 -14.40
N LEU A 222 -15.47 -1.44 -13.68
CA LEU A 222 -14.17 -1.91 -13.20
C LEU A 222 -14.24 -2.90 -12.04
N LEU A 223 -15.40 -3.04 -11.38
CA LEU A 223 -15.53 -3.93 -10.21
C LEU A 223 -15.73 -5.41 -10.58
N THR A 224 -16.04 -5.69 -11.86
CA THR A 224 -16.44 -7.02 -12.32
C THR A 224 -15.55 -7.58 -13.43
N ILE A 225 -14.44 -6.90 -13.72
CA ILE A 225 -13.53 -7.23 -14.83
C ILE A 225 -12.08 -7.30 -14.35
N GLY A 226 -11.23 -8.00 -15.10
CA GLY A 226 -9.78 -8.02 -14.90
C GLY A 226 -9.03 -7.08 -15.84
N ASP A 227 -7.71 -7.21 -15.83
CA ASP A 227 -6.78 -6.40 -16.64
C ASP A 227 -7.01 -6.58 -18.14
N ASP A 228 -7.16 -7.83 -18.61
CA ASP A 228 -7.33 -8.15 -20.04
C ASP A 228 -8.65 -7.61 -20.60
N GLU A 229 -9.73 -7.71 -19.82
CA GLU A 229 -11.02 -7.12 -20.18
C GLU A 229 -10.95 -5.59 -20.21
N LEU A 230 -10.25 -4.96 -19.26
CA LEU A 230 -10.04 -3.51 -19.29
C LEU A 230 -9.32 -3.08 -20.57
N LEU A 231 -8.22 -3.74 -20.94
CA LEU A 231 -7.50 -3.45 -22.19
C LEU A 231 -8.43 -3.58 -23.41
N SER A 232 -9.29 -4.59 -23.42
CA SER A 232 -10.28 -4.80 -24.47
C SER A 232 -11.34 -3.69 -24.52
N LEU A 233 -11.81 -3.19 -23.38
CA LEU A 233 -12.75 -2.07 -23.29
C LEU A 233 -12.10 -0.76 -23.76
N LEU A 234 -10.85 -0.51 -23.38
CA LEU A 234 -10.11 0.68 -23.80
C LEU A 234 -9.96 0.79 -25.32
N LYS A 235 -9.93 -0.33 -26.04
CA LYS A 235 -9.92 -0.35 -27.51
C LYS A 235 -11.19 0.18 -28.18
N LYS A 236 -12.29 0.36 -27.42
CA LYS A 236 -13.51 1.04 -27.91
C LYS A 236 -13.34 2.56 -27.97
N ASP A 237 -12.37 3.11 -27.24
CA ASP A 237 -11.99 4.51 -27.31
C ASP A 237 -10.94 4.73 -28.40
N LYS A 238 -11.01 5.84 -29.15
CA LYS A 238 -10.03 6.11 -30.22
C LYS A 238 -8.61 6.32 -29.66
N ILE A 239 -8.49 7.07 -28.56
CA ILE A 239 -7.21 7.34 -27.89
C ILE A 239 -6.76 6.09 -27.13
N GLY A 240 -7.67 5.45 -26.38
CA GLY A 240 -7.41 4.19 -25.69
C GLY A 240 -6.91 3.10 -26.64
N SER A 241 -7.55 2.92 -27.80
CA SER A 241 -7.11 1.97 -28.83
C SER A 241 -5.70 2.25 -29.33
N PHE A 242 -5.38 3.51 -29.64
CA PHE A 242 -4.03 3.90 -30.06
C PHE A 242 -2.98 3.55 -29.01
N ILE A 243 -3.24 3.88 -27.74
CA ILE A 243 -2.31 3.64 -26.64
C ILE A 243 -2.16 2.14 -26.36
N VAL A 244 -3.27 1.39 -26.29
CA VAL A 244 -3.23 -0.06 -26.01
C VAL A 244 -2.51 -0.82 -27.12
N ASN A 245 -2.75 -0.49 -28.38
CA ASN A 245 -2.02 -1.10 -29.50
C ASN A 245 -0.50 -0.84 -29.40
N ASN A 246 -0.10 0.37 -29.00
CA ASN A 246 1.32 0.68 -28.77
C ASN A 246 1.91 -0.11 -27.60
N LEU A 247 1.16 -0.31 -26.51
CA LEU A 247 1.57 -1.14 -25.37
C LEU A 247 1.81 -2.59 -25.79
N GLU A 248 0.84 -3.20 -26.50
CA GLU A 248 0.89 -4.59 -26.97
C GLU A 248 2.06 -4.82 -27.96
N GLN A 249 2.36 -3.82 -28.80
CA GLN A 249 3.48 -3.85 -29.73
C GLN A 249 4.83 -3.45 -29.11
N ARG A 250 4.86 -3.24 -27.78
CA ARG A 250 6.05 -2.77 -27.04
C ARG A 250 6.61 -1.43 -27.52
N SER A 251 5.79 -0.62 -28.18
CA SER A 251 6.10 0.76 -28.57
C SER A 251 5.83 1.72 -27.40
N LEU A 252 6.60 1.57 -26.33
CA LEU A 252 6.46 2.38 -25.11
C LEU A 252 6.87 3.84 -25.33
N TYR A 253 6.23 4.74 -24.60
CA TYR A 253 6.51 6.17 -24.69
C TYR A 253 7.84 6.50 -24.04
N LYS A 254 8.53 7.51 -24.58
CA LYS A 254 9.82 7.97 -24.07
C LYS A 254 9.63 9.27 -23.31
N PRO A 255 10.26 9.43 -22.14
CA PRO A 255 10.21 10.69 -21.42
C PRO A 255 10.92 11.77 -22.24
N VAL A 256 10.18 12.83 -22.60
CA VAL A 256 10.73 14.01 -23.30
C VAL A 256 10.93 15.20 -22.37
N TYR A 257 10.27 15.19 -21.22
CA TYR A 257 10.36 16.22 -20.19
C TYR A 257 10.08 15.60 -18.82
N ALA A 258 10.85 15.99 -17.80
CA ALA A 258 10.69 15.48 -16.44
C ALA A 258 11.03 16.57 -15.42
N LEU A 259 10.24 16.62 -14.33
CA LEU A 259 10.48 17.48 -13.18
C LEU A 259 10.51 16.61 -11.92
N LYS A 260 11.61 16.66 -11.16
CA LYS A 260 11.72 15.97 -9.87
C LYS A 260 11.08 16.79 -8.77
N TYR A 261 10.45 16.18 -7.77
CA TYR A 261 10.02 16.91 -6.57
C TYR A 261 11.19 17.71 -5.98
N THR A 262 10.96 18.98 -5.66
CA THR A 262 11.94 19.85 -5.01
C THR A 262 11.66 19.88 -3.52
N GLU A 263 12.70 19.91 -2.69
CA GLU A 263 12.51 20.09 -1.24
C GLU A 263 11.84 21.44 -0.97
N PRO A 264 10.92 21.53 0.00
CA PRO A 264 10.20 22.76 0.30
C PRO A 264 11.17 23.82 0.84
N THR A 265 11.45 24.83 0.04
CA THR A 265 11.93 26.13 0.54
C THR A 265 10.72 27.04 0.64
N MET A 266 10.34 27.43 1.87
CA MET A 266 9.07 28.13 2.19
C MET A 266 8.84 29.44 1.41
N GLU A 267 9.88 30.01 0.82
CA GLU A 267 9.84 31.29 0.08
C GLU A 267 9.89 31.13 -1.46
N ASP A 268 10.02 29.93 -2.02
CA ASP A 268 10.12 29.77 -3.48
C ASP A 268 8.74 29.76 -4.15
N ILE A 269 8.43 30.84 -4.86
CA ILE A 269 7.22 30.97 -5.71
C ILE A 269 7.12 29.79 -6.70
N ARG A 270 8.24 29.28 -7.22
CA ARG A 270 8.27 28.14 -8.15
C ARG A 270 7.80 26.86 -7.47
N TYR A 271 8.10 26.67 -6.18
CA TYR A 271 7.60 25.53 -5.41
C TYR A 271 6.07 25.58 -5.30
N LYS A 272 5.50 26.76 -4.97
CA LYS A 272 4.04 26.93 -4.87
C LYS A 272 3.34 26.65 -6.19
N ILE A 273 3.82 27.22 -7.30
CA ILE A 273 3.26 26.98 -8.64
C ILE A 273 3.30 25.49 -8.99
N LYS A 274 4.41 24.82 -8.68
CA LYS A 274 4.56 23.40 -8.95
C LYS A 274 3.56 22.54 -8.16
N GLN A 275 3.36 22.86 -6.87
CA GLN A 275 2.36 22.16 -6.04
C GLN A 275 0.95 22.36 -6.57
N GLU A 276 0.63 23.56 -7.06
CA GLU A 276 -0.66 23.84 -7.71
C GLU A 276 -0.83 22.99 -8.98
N ILE A 277 0.18 22.93 -9.85
CA ILE A 277 0.16 22.09 -11.06
C ILE A 277 -0.03 20.62 -10.68
N ILE A 278 0.72 20.09 -9.72
CA ILE A 278 0.59 18.70 -9.25
C ILE A 278 -0.84 18.45 -8.76
N THR A 279 -1.39 19.36 -7.96
CA THR A 279 -2.74 19.24 -7.42
C THR A 279 -3.79 19.22 -8.53
N ASN A 280 -3.67 20.11 -9.51
CA ASN A 280 -4.59 20.17 -10.65
C ASN A 280 -4.46 18.93 -11.54
N LEU A 281 -3.25 18.41 -11.74
CA LEU A 281 -3.02 17.18 -12.52
C LEU A 281 -3.60 15.93 -11.88
N LYS A 282 -4.00 15.94 -10.59
CA LYS A 282 -4.79 14.84 -9.99
C LYS A 282 -6.23 14.81 -10.49
N ASN A 283 -6.75 15.92 -11.02
CA ASN A 283 -8.09 15.95 -11.60
C ASN A 283 -8.07 15.34 -13.01
N ILE A 284 -8.93 14.33 -13.22
CA ILE A 284 -9.04 13.53 -14.46
C ILE A 284 -9.26 14.45 -15.68
N SER A 285 -10.29 15.30 -15.62
CA SER A 285 -10.65 16.18 -16.73
C SER A 285 -9.59 17.23 -17.00
N TYR A 286 -8.96 17.78 -15.95
CA TYR A 286 -7.84 18.72 -16.13
C TYR A 286 -6.67 18.05 -16.84
N ARG A 287 -6.22 16.87 -16.37
CA ARG A 287 -5.12 16.13 -16.99
C ARG A 287 -5.41 15.80 -18.46
N TYR A 288 -6.60 15.28 -18.75
CA TYR A 288 -7.04 15.00 -20.12
C TYR A 288 -6.93 16.24 -21.01
N ASN A 289 -7.49 17.37 -20.57
CA ASN A 289 -7.47 18.62 -21.32
C ASN A 289 -6.04 19.15 -21.57
N VAL A 290 -5.14 19.02 -20.58
CA VAL A 290 -3.74 19.43 -20.73
C VAL A 290 -3.02 18.55 -21.76
N GLU A 291 -3.19 17.23 -21.70
CA GLU A 291 -2.63 16.32 -22.71
C GLU A 291 -3.11 16.69 -24.12
N ARG A 292 -4.44 16.90 -24.29
CA ARG A 292 -5.01 17.30 -25.58
C ARG A 292 -4.48 18.65 -26.06
N ALA A 293 -4.28 19.61 -25.16
CA ALA A 293 -3.73 20.92 -25.50
C ALA A 293 -2.26 20.84 -25.95
N LEU A 294 -1.43 20.05 -25.26
CA LEU A 294 -0.03 19.83 -25.63
C LEU A 294 0.11 19.16 -26.98
N GLU A 295 -0.76 18.19 -27.30
CA GLU A 295 -0.76 17.52 -28.60
C GLU A 295 -1.08 18.50 -29.73
N ARG A 296 -2.12 19.34 -29.57
CA ARG A 296 -2.47 20.38 -30.55
C ARG A 296 -1.33 21.38 -30.75
N ALA A 297 -0.73 21.85 -29.67
CA ALA A 297 0.41 22.77 -29.72
C ALA A 297 1.62 22.15 -30.44
N SER A 298 1.81 20.83 -30.29
CA SER A 298 2.92 20.08 -30.88
C SER A 298 2.60 19.50 -32.27
N ARG A 299 1.39 19.74 -32.82
CA ARG A 299 0.89 19.16 -34.09
C ARG A 299 0.92 17.62 -34.09
N LEU A 300 0.66 17.01 -32.93
CA LEU A 300 0.57 15.57 -32.75
C LEU A 300 -0.89 15.11 -32.78
N ILE A 301 -1.10 13.82 -33.01
CA ILE A 301 -2.43 13.22 -32.94
C ILE A 301 -2.82 12.89 -31.49
N PRO A 302 -4.12 12.87 -31.17
CA PRO A 302 -4.60 12.46 -29.86
C PRO A 302 -4.08 11.09 -29.43
N GLY A 303 -3.45 11.04 -28.25
CA GLY A 303 -2.91 9.85 -27.59
C GLY A 303 -1.39 9.77 -27.62
N GLN A 304 -0.68 10.67 -28.29
CA GLN A 304 0.80 10.65 -28.39
C GLN A 304 1.51 11.31 -27.20
N ILE A 305 0.82 12.13 -26.40
CA ILE A 305 1.37 12.71 -25.17
C ILE A 305 0.59 12.19 -23.98
N VAL A 306 1.32 11.74 -22.96
CA VAL A 306 0.77 11.36 -21.65
C VAL A 306 1.49 12.12 -20.55
N ILE A 307 0.79 12.42 -19.47
CA ILE A 307 1.35 13.05 -18.29
C ILE A 307 1.32 12.05 -17.14
N TYR A 308 2.51 11.75 -16.62
CA TYR A 308 2.69 10.95 -15.41
C TYR A 308 3.03 11.87 -14.24
N CYS A 309 2.15 11.95 -13.25
CA CYS A 309 2.31 12.80 -12.06
C CYS A 309 1.82 12.05 -10.80
N PRO A 310 2.59 11.05 -10.32
CA PRO A 310 2.26 10.28 -9.11
C PRO A 310 2.30 11.19 -7.87
N GLY A 311 1.76 10.73 -6.73
CA GLY A 311 1.81 11.51 -5.49
C GLY A 311 3.22 11.62 -4.89
N PRO A 312 3.54 12.71 -4.16
CA PRO A 312 4.84 12.85 -3.49
C PRO A 312 5.05 11.84 -2.34
N GLU A 313 3.97 11.26 -1.82
CA GLU A 313 3.95 10.29 -0.71
C GLU A 313 3.84 8.84 -1.21
N MET A 314 3.80 8.63 -2.53
CA MET A 314 3.69 7.29 -3.12
C MET A 314 4.82 6.38 -2.65
N GLY A 315 4.47 5.18 -2.20
CA GLY A 315 5.41 4.18 -1.70
C GLY A 315 5.90 4.40 -0.27
N GLN A 316 5.69 5.60 0.31
CA GLN A 316 6.12 5.90 1.67
C GLN A 316 5.23 5.17 2.68
N LYS A 317 5.79 4.17 3.38
CA LYS A 317 5.26 3.76 4.69
C LYS A 317 6.29 4.19 5.73
N VAL A 318 5.87 5.03 6.66
CA VAL A 318 6.66 5.33 7.87
C VAL A 318 6.87 4.01 8.63
N VAL A 319 8.03 3.84 9.23
CA VAL A 319 8.35 2.63 10.02
C VAL A 319 7.70 2.74 11.40
N GLU A 320 6.45 2.31 11.48
CA GLU A 320 5.59 2.41 12.67
C GLU A 320 5.50 1.10 13.46
N THR A 321 6.20 0.05 13.01
CA THR A 321 6.20 -1.25 13.68
C THR A 321 6.58 -1.08 15.14
N LEU A 322 5.63 -1.40 16.02
CA LEU A 322 5.84 -1.30 17.45
C LEU A 322 6.94 -2.27 17.86
N SER A 323 7.90 -1.77 18.61
CA SER A 323 9.08 -2.51 19.03
C SER A 323 9.31 -2.32 20.52
N GLU A 324 9.85 -3.32 21.18
CA GLU A 324 10.29 -3.22 22.57
C GLU A 324 11.78 -2.88 22.60
N TRP A 325 12.12 -1.68 23.06
CA TRP A 325 13.49 -1.17 23.19
C TRP A 325 13.73 -0.60 24.58
N ASN A 326 14.82 -1.01 25.23
CA ASN A 326 15.19 -0.65 26.62
C ASN A 326 14.05 -0.73 27.67
N GLY A 327 13.06 -1.62 27.47
CA GLY A 327 11.91 -1.80 28.36
C GLY A 327 10.72 -0.90 28.06
N THR A 328 10.78 -0.12 26.98
CA THR A 328 9.68 0.71 26.48
C THR A 328 9.16 0.14 25.15
N ILE A 329 7.84 0.14 24.99
CA ILE A 329 7.16 -0.21 23.74
C ILE A 329 6.74 1.07 23.02
N GLY A 330 6.95 1.11 21.71
CA GLY A 330 6.65 2.27 20.87
C GLY A 330 7.08 2.07 19.41
N PRO A 331 6.82 3.04 18.52
CA PRO A 331 7.18 2.95 17.11
C PRO A 331 8.70 2.87 16.91
N LEU A 332 9.17 1.96 16.05
CA LEU A 332 10.61 1.72 15.85
C LEU A 332 11.40 2.97 15.44
N ASN A 333 10.83 3.82 14.58
CA ASN A 333 11.45 5.07 14.14
C ASN A 333 11.68 6.09 15.27
N THR A 334 10.87 6.05 16.33
CA THR A 334 11.00 6.97 17.47
C THR A 334 11.87 6.39 18.59
N LEU A 335 11.85 5.07 18.79
CA LEU A 335 12.49 4.42 19.93
C LEU A 335 14.02 4.28 19.85
N ILE A 336 14.58 4.25 18.65
CA ILE A 336 16.01 3.92 18.46
C ILE A 336 16.94 5.11 18.67
N GLU A 337 18.20 4.81 19.00
CA GLU A 337 19.30 5.77 19.11
C GLU A 337 19.45 6.62 17.84
N GLU A 338 19.93 7.86 18.00
CA GLU A 338 19.96 8.89 16.95
C GLU A 338 20.67 8.42 15.66
N ASP A 339 21.80 7.73 15.76
CA ASP A 339 22.54 7.25 14.58
C ASP A 339 21.75 6.20 13.76
N ARG A 340 21.00 5.34 14.45
CA ARG A 340 20.15 4.33 13.80
C ARG A 340 18.88 4.97 13.24
N ARG A 341 18.37 6.01 13.91
CA ARG A 341 17.26 6.81 13.39
C ARG A 341 17.65 7.48 12.07
N LYS A 342 18.84 8.09 12.01
CA LYS A 342 19.39 8.68 10.77
C LYS A 342 19.45 7.66 9.63
N GLU A 343 19.80 6.41 9.92
CA GLU A 343 19.82 5.36 8.90
C GLU A 343 18.42 5.06 8.31
N ILE A 344 17.41 4.94 9.18
CA ILE A 344 16.01 4.77 8.74
C ILE A 344 15.53 6.01 7.98
N GLU A 345 15.81 7.21 8.50
CA GLU A 345 15.46 8.48 7.84
C GLU A 345 16.11 8.61 6.46
N ILE A 346 17.37 8.20 6.31
CA ILE A 346 18.06 8.18 5.02
C ILE A 346 17.39 7.20 4.06
N LEU A 347 17.01 6.00 4.50
CA LEU A 347 16.29 5.02 3.67
C LEU A 347 14.93 5.57 3.23
N VAL A 348 14.17 6.16 4.14
CA VAL A 348 12.87 6.81 3.84
C VAL A 348 13.07 7.99 2.87
N LYS A 349 14.09 8.82 3.08
CA LYS A 349 14.42 9.94 2.19
C LYS A 349 14.84 9.47 0.80
N LYS A 350 15.60 8.39 0.69
CA LYS A 350 15.95 7.79 -0.59
C LYS A 350 14.70 7.30 -1.33
N HIS A 351 13.79 6.64 -0.62
CA HIS A 351 12.53 6.17 -1.19
C HIS A 351 11.68 7.32 -1.76
N ARG A 352 11.64 8.47 -1.06
CA ARG A 352 10.95 9.69 -1.53
C ARG A 352 11.50 10.27 -2.84
N ASN A 353 12.74 9.96 -3.19
CA ASN A 353 13.43 10.51 -4.36
C ASN A 353 13.44 9.56 -5.57
N LEU A 354 12.85 8.37 -5.44
CA LEU A 354 12.51 7.49 -6.56
C LEU A 354 11.31 8.06 -7.33
#